data_AF-A0A9D4UBG1-F1
#
_entry.id   AF-A0A9D4UBG1-F1
#
_cell.length_a   1.000
_cell.length_b   1.000
_cell.length_c   1.000
_cell.angle_alpha   90.00
_cell.angle_beta   90.00
_cell.angle_gamma   90.00
#
_symmetry.space_group_name_H-M   'P 1'
#
loop_
_entity.id
_entity.type
_entity.pdbx_description
1 polymer ?
#
loop_
_entity_poly.entity_id
_entity_poly.type
_entity_poly.pdbx_seq_one_letter_code
_entity_poly.pdbx_strand_id
1 'polypeptide(L)' 'MLQVPVIQLLLGQTRLVSGDQMLSVWRYVVVGAVTAAAILTPSTDPLTQVLLAGPLIGLYLGGALLVKATVPEAETS' A
#
# COMPACT_ATOMS: atom_id res chain seq x y z
N MET A 1 -7.95 0.84 7.25
CA MET A 1 -6.81 0.26 8.00
C MET A 1 -5.71 1.31 8.18
N LEU A 2 -5.76 2.12 9.24
CA LEU A 2 -4.78 3.19 9.49
C LEU A 2 -3.38 2.67 9.93
N GLN A 3 -3.26 1.36 10.12
CA GLN A 3 -2.00 0.71 10.52
C GLN A 3 -1.01 0.52 9.37
N VAL A 4 -1.50 0.48 8.12
CA VAL A 4 -0.64 0.22 6.94
C VAL A 4 0.51 1.24 6.83
N PRO A 5 0.27 2.57 6.91
CA PRO A 5 1.37 3.54 6.86
C PRO A 5 2.36 3.43 8.03
N VAL A 6 1.87 3.09 9.23
CA VAL A 6 2.73 2.93 10.42
C VAL A 6 3.69 1.75 10.23
N ILE A 7 3.19 0.62 9.73
CA ILE A 7 4.03 -0.56 9.45
C ILE A 7 5.03 -0.24 8.34
N GLN A 8 4.62 0.45 7.28
CA GLN A 8 5.52 0.88 6.21
C GLN A 8 6.65 1.77 6.75
N LEU A 9 6.34 2.74 7.62
CA LEU A 9 7.34 3.57 8.26
C LEU A 9 8.32 2.76 9.11
N LEU A 10 7.85 1.81 9.91
CA LEU A 10 8.72 0.95 10.72
C LEU A 10 9.64 0.08 9.85
N LEU A 11 9.13 -0.48 8.76
CA LEU A 11 9.92 -1.26 7.80
C LEU A 11 10.96 -0.39 7.06
N GLY A 12 10.59 0.84 6.72
CA GLY A 12 11.50 1.82 6.14
C GLY A 12 12.61 2.21 7.11
N GLN A 13 12.26 2.58 8.35
CA GLN A 13 13.23 2.97 9.38
C GLN A 13 14.23 1.86 9.72
N THR A 14 13.78 0.61 9.71
CA THR A 14 14.64 -0.57 9.92
C THR A 14 15.46 -0.95 8.68
N ARG A 15 15.27 -0.24 7.55
CA ARG A 15 15.90 -0.52 6.25
C ARG A 15 15.61 -1.93 5.70
N LEU A 16 14.56 -2.57 6.19
CA LEU A 16 14.13 -3.88 5.70
C LEU A 16 13.49 -3.80 4.32
N VAL A 17 12.81 -2.68 4.04
CA VAL A 17 12.15 -2.41 2.76
C VAL A 17 12.28 -0.94 2.42
N SER A 18 12.78 -0.61 1.23
CA SER A 18 12.89 0.79 0.77
C SER A 18 11.56 1.34 0.24
N GLY A 19 11.41 2.67 0.22
CA GLY A 19 10.25 3.32 -0.38
C GLY A 19 10.07 2.94 -1.86
N ASP A 20 11.16 2.85 -2.61
CA ASP A 20 11.15 2.38 -4.01
C ASP A 20 10.70 0.92 -4.15
N GLN A 21 11.11 0.03 -3.25
CA GLN A 21 10.64 -1.36 -3.26
C GLN A 21 9.12 -1.41 -3.02
N MET A 22 8.60 -0.65 -2.06
CA MET A 22 7.15 -0.54 -1.84
C MET A 22 6.44 0.00 -3.09
N LEU A 23 6.95 1.09 -3.66
CA LEU A 23 6.37 1.66 -4.87
C LEU A 23 6.51 0.73 -6.09
N SER A 24 7.48 -0.18 -6.14
CA SER A 24 7.62 -1.12 -7.27
C SER A 24 6.52 -2.18 -7.32
N VAL A 25 5.96 -2.54 -6.16
CA VAL A 25 4.95 -3.61 -6.03
C VAL A 25 3.52 -3.09 -5.92
N TRP A 26 3.30 -1.78 -6.04
CA TRP A 26 2.00 -1.13 -5.85
C TRP A 26 0.85 -1.75 -6.66
N ARG A 27 1.13 -2.20 -7.90
CA ARG A 27 0.15 -2.87 -8.76
C ARG A 27 -0.41 -4.14 -8.14
N TYR A 28 0.39 -4.89 -7.39
CA TYR A 28 -0.07 -6.10 -6.70
C TYR A 28 -0.99 -5.76 -5.53
N VAL A 29 -0.74 -4.64 -4.85
CA VAL A 29 -1.63 -4.13 -3.80
C VAL A 29 -2.98 -3.71 -4.38
N VAL A 30 -3.00 -3.06 -5.55
CA VAL A 30 -4.24 -2.72 -6.25
C VAL A 30 -5.04 -3.97 -6.58
N VAL A 31 -4.42 -4.96 -7.22
CA VAL A 31 -5.08 -6.22 -7.57
C VAL A 31 -5.59 -6.94 -6.33
N GLY A 32 -4.78 -7.05 -5.28
CA GLY A 32 -5.17 -7.69 -4.02
C GLY A 32 -6.33 -6.98 -3.32
N ALA A 33 -6.31 -5.64 -3.26
CA ALA A 33 -7.37 -4.86 -2.63
C ALA A 33 -8.70 -4.95 -3.40
N VAL A 34 -8.66 -4.86 -4.73
CA VAL A 34 -9.86 -5.01 -5.57
C VAL A 34 -10.40 -6.45 -5.50
N THR A 35 -9.53 -7.45 -5.50
CA THR A 35 -9.94 -8.86 -5.35
C THR A 35 -10.58 -9.11 -4.00
N ALA A 36 -10.00 -8.59 -2.92
CA ALA A 36 -10.57 -8.69 -1.57
C ALA A 36 -11.93 -7.98 -1.48
N ALA A 37 -12.07 -6.80 -2.09
CA ALA A 37 -13.35 -6.09 -2.17
C ALA A 37 -14.39 -6.91 -2.93
N ALA A 38 -14.02 -7.53 -4.06
CA ALA A 38 -14.90 -8.38 -4.85
C ALA A 38 -15.39 -9.64 -4.12
N ILE A 39 -14.56 -10.21 -3.24
CA ILE A 39 -14.93 -11.35 -2.40
C ILE A 39 -15.87 -10.90 -1.27
N LEU A 40 -15.64 -9.70 -0.72
CA LEU A 40 -16.37 -9.20 0.44
C LEU A 40 -17.74 -8.62 0.07
N THR A 41 -17.91 -8.08 -1.13
CA THR A 41 -19.19 -7.52 -1.60
C THR A 41 -20.01 -8.54 -2.39
N PRO A 42 -21.28 -8.77 -2.03
CA PRO A 42 -22.17 -9.65 -2.81
C PRO A 42 -22.53 -9.04 -4.16
N SER A 43 -22.46 -7.71 -4.31
CA SER A 43 -22.54 -7.01 -5.58
C SER A 43 -21.14 -6.84 -6.17
N THR A 44 -20.93 -7.31 -7.40
CA THR A 44 -19.69 -7.11 -8.16
C THR A 44 -19.72 -5.78 -8.91
N ASP A 45 -20.28 -4.73 -8.29
CA ASP A 45 -20.38 -3.42 -8.91
C ASP A 45 -19.06 -2.63 -8.76
N PRO A 46 -18.52 -2.03 -9.83
CA PRO A 46 -17.21 -1.37 -9.79
C PRO A 46 -17.12 -0.21 -8.81
N LEU A 47 -18.22 0.52 -8.59
CA LEU A 47 -18.24 1.67 -7.70
C LEU A 47 -18.01 1.27 -6.24
N THR A 48 -18.75 0.26 -5.75
CA THR A 48 -18.59 -0.24 -4.38
C THR A 48 -17.22 -0.85 -4.17
N GLN A 49 -16.70 -1.58 -5.16
CA GLN A 49 -15.36 -2.14 -5.10
C GLN A 49 -14.28 -1.05 -4.97
N VAL A 50 -14.37 0.03 -5.75
CA VAL A 50 -13.44 1.17 -5.64
C VAL A 50 -13.60 1.91 -4.31
N LEU A 51 -14.82 2.05 -3.77
CA LEU A 51 -15.04 2.68 -2.47
C LEU A 51 -14.40 1.90 -1.31
N LEU A 52 -14.35 0.57 -1.40
CA LEU A 52 -13.72 -0.29 -0.39
C LEU A 52 -12.22 -0.43 -0.59
N ALA A 53 -11.76 -0.65 -1.83
CA ALA A 53 -10.35 -0.84 -2.14
C ALA A 53 -9.56 0.48 -2.16
N GLY A 54 -10.19 1.57 -2.62
CA GLY A 54 -9.57 2.89 -2.81
C GLY A 54 -8.87 3.43 -1.57
N PRO A 55 -9.52 3.44 -0.38
CA PRO A 55 -8.86 3.85 0.86
C PRO A 55 -7.66 3.00 1.22
N LEU A 56 -7.70 1.68 0.99
CA LEU A 56 -6.57 0.79 1.27
C LEU A 56 -5.38 1.06 0.34
N ILE A 57 -5.66 1.22 -0.96
CA ILE A 57 -4.67 1.58 -1.97
C ILE A 57 -4.06 2.94 -1.66
N GLY A 58 -4.89 3.94 -1.33
CA GLY A 58 -4.46 5.28 -0.98
C GLY A 58 -3.56 5.31 0.25
N LEU A 59 -3.89 4.53 1.29
CA LEU A 59 -3.06 4.41 2.48
C LEU A 59 -1.72 3.74 2.19
N TYR A 60 -1.69 2.70 1.36
CA TYR A 60 -0.44 2.05 0.94
C TYR A 60 0.46 2.99 0.14
N LEU A 61 -0.10 3.66 -0.88
CA LEU A 61 0.65 4.58 -1.73
C LEU A 61 1.14 5.78 -0.93
N GLY A 62 0.27 6.36 -0.08
CA GLY A 62 0.64 7.47 0.79
C GLY A 62 1.74 7.10 1.78
N GLY A 63 1.64 5.92 2.41
CA GLY A 63 2.69 5.41 3.30
C GLY A 63 4.01 5.14 2.59
N ALA A 64 3.97 4.54 1.39
CA ALA A 64 5.17 4.27 0.59
C ALA A 64 5.87 5.56 0.14
N LEU A 65 5.10 6.56 -0.28
CA LEU A 65 5.61 7.89 -0.62
C LEU A 65 6.20 8.59 0.61
N LEU A 66 5.56 8.46 1.76
CA LEU A 66 6.07 9.04 3.01
C LEU A 66 7.40 8.39 3.42
N VAL A 67 7.51 7.06 3.32
CA VAL A 67 8.78 6.35 3.55
C VAL A 67 9.85 6.87 2.61
N LYS A 68 9.58 6.93 1.30
CA LYS A 68 10.52 7.46 0.31
C LYS A 68 10.96 8.90 0.59
N ALA A 69 10.04 9.74 1.07
CA ALA A 69 10.33 11.15 1.34
C ALA A 69 11.09 11.39 2.66
N THR A 70 10.92 10.51 3.64
CA THR A 70 11.41 10.76 5.02
C THR A 70 12.51 9.82 5.48
N VAL A 71 12.63 8.64 4.86
CA VAL A 71 13.63 7.63 5.18
C VAL A 71 14.72 7.68 4.11
N PRO A 72 16.00 7.92 4.46
CA PRO A 72 17.09 7.85 3.51
C PRO A 72 17.17 6.46 2.86
N GLU A 73 17.22 6.42 1.53
CA GLU A 73 17.30 5.19 0.75
C GLU A 73 18.42 4.28 1.30
N ALA A 74 18.07 3.05 1.65
CA ALA A 74 19.07 2.07 2.10
C ALA A 74 20.01 1.77 0.93
N GLU A 75 21.33 1.91 1.15
CA GLU A 75 22.35 1.41 0.22
C GLU A 75 22.15 -0.09 0.07
N THR A 76 21.40 -0.48 -0.96
CA THR A 76 21.12 -1.88 -1.27
C THR A 76 22.32 -2.34 -2.10
N SER A 77 23.37 -2.80 -1.39
CA SER A 77 24.51 -3.50 -1.99
C SER A 77 24.10 -4.88 -2.51
#